data_AF-A0A9E5TAN1-F1
#
_entry.id   AF-A0A9E5TAN1-F1
#
_cell.length_a   1.000
_cell.length_b   1.000
_cell.length_c   1.000
_cell.angle_alpha   90.00
_cell.angle_beta   90.00
_cell.angle_gamma   90.00
#
_symmetry.space_group_name_H-M   'P 1'
#
loop_
_entity.id
_entity.type
_entity.pdbx_description
1 polymer ?
#
loop_
_entity_poly.entity_id
_entity_poly.type
_entity_poly.pdbx_seq_one_letter_code
_entity_poly.pdbx_strand_id
1 'polypeptide(L)'
;GVRKSSLPHTIISKADGSWAEETGLWNWDNVPERRLPQAGGWAAWVQDPADDASSALSLVFGTQHVQGNENRPADFVKVPYRVESERKILWGTAGKAGERDYEAAEQVTKLALRPGESCSIRWFLISGTFADVRKVASRLSAHAEIKPITFDAAARQPVSVQNGRLSTSAGGKRWSEFLAFPVQGSVPVFLLEDKRSGQQVVTADIYALAPREPFANPLPKDHPEYPRYQDRMVYKPYARNIGYENLLGYAYAQKPADGSVRRIQPPAGIRLHESAAGLWLPAEIPSGEGAKPGLVSGQPQAQP
;
A
#
# COMPACT_ATOMS: atom_id res chain seq x y z
N GLY A 1 7.09 -5.66 15.75
CA GLY A 1 7.45 -6.26 17.04
C GLY A 1 8.95 -6.21 17.25
N VAL A 2 9.41 -6.67 18.41
CA VAL A 2 10.79 -6.59 18.89
C VAL A 2 11.21 -7.90 19.53
N ARG A 3 12.51 -8.08 19.82
CA ARG A 3 12.95 -9.19 20.69
C ARG A 3 12.55 -8.92 22.12
N LYS A 4 11.85 -9.87 22.74
CA LYS A 4 11.43 -9.76 24.13
C LYS A 4 12.63 -9.67 25.07
N SER A 5 13.69 -10.40 24.78
CA SER A 5 14.96 -10.37 25.53
C SER A 5 15.63 -8.99 25.55
N SER A 6 15.36 -8.12 24.57
CA SER A 6 15.95 -6.78 24.48
C SER A 6 15.04 -5.70 25.03
N LEU A 7 13.73 -5.79 24.76
CA LEU A 7 12.71 -4.84 25.18
C LEU A 7 11.51 -5.63 25.73
N PRO A 8 11.59 -6.13 26.98
CA PRO A 8 10.64 -7.11 27.52
C PRO A 8 9.28 -6.53 27.91
N HIS A 9 9.19 -5.21 28.09
CA HIS A 9 7.98 -4.57 28.60
C HIS A 9 7.17 -3.95 27.48
N THR A 10 5.93 -4.40 27.29
CA THR A 10 5.00 -3.80 26.33
C THR A 10 4.20 -2.70 27.02
N ILE A 11 4.24 -1.50 26.48
CA ILE A 11 3.53 -0.32 26.98
C ILE A 11 2.44 0.07 25.99
N ILE A 12 1.19 0.22 26.45
CA ILE A 12 0.09 0.71 25.63
C ILE A 12 -0.42 2.03 26.20
N SER A 13 -0.45 3.06 25.37
CA SER A 13 -1.03 4.36 25.72
C SER A 13 -2.55 4.28 25.92
N LYS A 14 -3.08 5.17 26.75
CA LYS A 14 -4.50 5.33 27.03
C LYS A 14 -5.01 6.67 26.50
N ALA A 15 -6.32 6.75 26.27
CA ALA A 15 -6.96 7.95 25.71
C ALA A 15 -6.79 9.21 26.58
N ASP A 16 -6.56 9.05 27.89
CA ASP A 16 -6.30 10.16 28.83
C ASP A 16 -4.84 10.68 28.78
N GLY A 17 -4.01 10.14 27.87
CA GLY A 17 -2.60 10.49 27.73
C GLY A 17 -1.67 9.74 28.68
N SER A 18 -2.21 8.96 29.63
CA SER A 18 -1.41 8.04 30.44
C SER A 18 -1.05 6.77 29.66
N TRP A 19 -0.29 5.88 30.28
CA TRP A 19 0.09 4.60 29.70
C TRP A 19 0.05 3.51 30.77
N ALA A 20 0.04 2.26 30.34
CA ALA A 20 0.20 1.11 31.21
C ALA A 20 1.15 0.10 30.56
N GLU A 21 1.89 -0.61 31.41
CA GLU A 21 2.49 -1.87 31.00
C GLU A 21 1.38 -2.91 30.86
N GLU A 22 1.40 -3.60 29.74
CA GLU A 22 0.42 -4.61 29.38
C GLU A 22 1.13 -5.92 29.09
N THR A 23 0.50 -7.02 29.48
CA THR A 23 1.01 -8.37 29.23
C THR A 23 0.00 -9.17 28.43
N GLY A 24 0.47 -10.20 27.75
CA GLY A 24 -0.40 -11.08 26.98
C GLY A 24 0.35 -12.04 26.08
N LEU A 25 -0.39 -13.04 25.59
CA LEU A 25 0.14 -14.03 24.65
C LEU A 25 -0.40 -13.73 23.25
N TRP A 26 0.50 -13.77 22.28
CA TRP A 26 0.15 -13.70 20.87
C TRP A 26 -0.18 -15.11 20.36
N ASN A 27 -1.48 -15.40 20.27
CA ASN A 27 -2.05 -16.67 19.84
C ASN A 27 -3.09 -16.47 18.71
N TRP A 28 -3.72 -17.55 18.27
CA TRP A 28 -4.79 -17.49 17.25
C TRP A 28 -6.11 -16.95 17.80
N ASP A 29 -6.33 -17.09 19.10
CA ASP A 29 -7.53 -16.67 19.84
C ASP A 29 -7.15 -15.89 21.11
N ASN A 30 -8.07 -15.05 21.57
CA ASN A 30 -7.96 -14.30 22.84
C ASN A 30 -6.68 -13.43 22.98
N VAL A 31 -6.16 -12.91 21.86
CA VAL A 31 -5.06 -11.95 21.89
C VAL A 31 -5.55 -10.67 22.57
N PRO A 32 -4.81 -10.12 23.56
CA PRO A 32 -5.20 -8.86 24.19
C PRO A 32 -5.35 -7.76 23.15
N GLU A 33 -6.39 -6.95 23.33
CA GLU A 33 -6.75 -5.90 22.39
C GLU A 33 -7.32 -4.66 23.06
N ARG A 34 -7.18 -3.53 22.37
CA ARG A 34 -7.80 -2.26 22.76
C ARG A 34 -8.30 -1.56 21.51
N ARG A 35 -9.52 -1.02 21.56
CA ARG A 35 -10.03 -0.20 20.45
C ARG A 35 -9.16 1.05 20.29
N LEU A 36 -8.87 1.46 19.05
CA LEU A 36 -7.99 2.61 18.81
C LEU A 36 -8.45 3.91 19.51
N PRO A 37 -9.74 4.27 19.56
CA PRO A 37 -10.19 5.45 20.30
C PRO A 37 -10.00 5.37 21.82
N GLN A 38 -9.81 4.17 22.37
CA GLN A 38 -9.53 3.95 23.80
C GLN A 38 -8.02 3.95 24.09
N ALA A 39 -7.19 3.85 23.06
CA ALA A 39 -5.74 3.99 23.16
C ALA A 39 -5.34 5.46 22.98
N GLY A 40 -4.11 5.79 23.39
CA GLY A 40 -3.50 7.11 23.16
C GLY A 40 -2.84 7.26 21.78
N GLY A 41 -2.98 6.25 20.90
CA GLY A 41 -2.46 6.27 19.54
C GLY A 41 -1.05 5.71 19.36
N TRP A 42 -0.46 5.14 20.41
CA TRP A 42 0.85 4.49 20.32
C TRP A 42 1.01 3.30 21.27
N ALA A 43 1.92 2.40 20.91
CA ALA A 43 2.40 1.28 21.73
C ALA A 43 3.92 1.28 21.70
N ALA A 44 4.56 0.93 22.81
CA ALA A 44 6.02 0.86 22.89
C ALA A 44 6.49 -0.45 23.50
N TRP A 45 7.74 -0.79 23.22
CA TRP A 45 8.48 -1.82 23.91
C TRP A 45 9.69 -1.18 24.59
N VAL A 46 9.91 -1.51 25.85
CA VAL A 46 10.84 -0.79 26.73
C VAL A 46 11.72 -1.78 27.46
N GLN A 47 12.98 -1.41 27.69
CA GLN A 47 13.94 -2.22 28.44
C GLN A 47 13.61 -2.23 29.94
N ASP A 48 13.32 -1.07 30.53
CA ASP A 48 12.85 -0.91 31.90
C ASP A 48 11.87 0.29 31.99
N PRO A 49 10.57 0.06 32.24
CA PRO A 49 9.58 1.13 32.30
C PRO A 49 9.71 2.03 33.55
N ALA A 50 10.52 1.65 34.53
CA ALA A 50 10.81 2.48 35.70
C ALA A 50 11.99 3.45 35.46
N ASP A 51 12.78 3.25 34.40
CA ASP A 51 13.89 4.12 34.01
C ASP A 51 13.57 4.87 32.72
N ASP A 52 13.41 6.19 32.83
CA ASP A 52 13.11 7.07 31.70
C ASP A 52 14.26 7.15 30.67
N ALA A 53 15.49 6.82 31.07
CA ALA A 53 16.64 6.75 30.17
C ALA A 53 16.75 5.40 29.44
N SER A 54 15.93 4.40 29.80
CA SER A 54 16.03 3.06 29.25
C SER A 54 15.71 3.02 27.76
N SER A 55 16.31 2.05 27.06
CA SER A 55 16.08 1.91 25.62
C SER A 55 14.61 1.55 25.34
N ALA A 56 14.03 2.20 24.34
CA ALA A 56 12.65 1.97 23.94
C ALA A 56 12.46 2.10 22.43
N LEU A 57 11.41 1.41 21.93
CA LEU A 57 10.92 1.51 20.56
C LEU A 57 9.40 1.66 20.58
N SER A 58 8.84 2.64 19.88
CA SER A 58 7.39 2.84 19.78
C SER A 58 6.87 2.76 18.36
N LEU A 59 5.73 2.09 18.20
CA LEU A 59 4.84 2.15 17.06
C LEU A 59 3.73 3.17 17.32
N VAL A 60 3.66 4.20 16.48
CA VAL A 60 2.61 5.21 16.50
C VAL A 60 1.61 4.94 15.39
N PHE A 61 0.36 4.67 15.77
CA PHE A 61 -0.71 4.23 14.89
C PHE A 61 -1.93 5.18 14.89
N GLY A 62 -1.93 6.17 15.79
CA GLY A 62 -2.96 7.20 15.89
C GLY A 62 -4.25 6.76 16.57
N THR A 63 -5.13 7.71 16.86
CA THR A 63 -6.39 7.47 17.59
C THR A 63 -7.62 7.48 16.69
N GLN A 64 -7.45 7.89 15.42
CA GLN A 64 -8.57 8.31 14.59
C GLN A 64 -9.38 7.16 13.97
N HIS A 65 -10.68 7.44 13.81
CA HIS A 65 -11.54 6.81 12.80
C HIS A 65 -11.05 7.20 11.38
N VAL A 66 -11.29 6.38 10.35
CA VAL A 66 -10.92 6.79 8.98
C VAL A 66 -11.86 7.92 8.63
N GLN A 67 -11.32 9.13 8.51
CA GLN A 67 -12.10 10.26 8.04
C GLN A 67 -12.65 9.94 6.64
N GLY A 68 -13.95 10.11 6.44
CA GLY A 68 -14.60 10.03 5.12
C GLY A 68 -15.43 8.78 4.81
N ASN A 69 -15.44 7.75 5.68
CA ASN A 69 -16.37 6.62 5.49
C ASN A 69 -17.78 6.88 6.05
N GLU A 70 -17.91 7.84 6.96
CA GLU A 70 -19.18 8.24 7.61
C GLU A 70 -20.21 8.79 6.61
N ASN A 71 -19.74 9.29 5.46
CA ASN A 71 -20.54 9.88 4.39
C ASN A 71 -20.76 8.92 3.20
N ARG A 72 -20.44 7.64 3.34
CA ARG A 72 -20.64 6.69 2.24
C ARG A 72 -22.13 6.34 2.07
N PRO A 73 -22.62 6.29 0.83
CA PRO A 73 -24.04 6.03 0.56
C PRO A 73 -24.47 4.67 1.14
N ALA A 74 -25.74 4.57 1.52
CA ALA A 74 -26.30 3.41 2.25
C ALA A 74 -26.22 2.08 1.47
N ASP A 75 -25.98 2.14 0.17
CA ASP A 75 -25.74 1.02 -0.74
C ASP A 75 -24.31 0.45 -0.65
N PHE A 76 -23.43 1.10 0.12
CA PHE A 76 -22.12 0.57 0.41
C PHE A 76 -22.30 -0.74 1.19
N VAL A 77 -22.00 -1.86 0.52
CA VAL A 77 -22.18 -3.21 1.07
C VAL A 77 -21.48 -3.28 2.43
N LYS A 78 -22.27 -3.21 3.50
CA LYS A 78 -21.85 -3.61 4.83
C LYS A 78 -21.53 -5.10 4.70
N VAL A 79 -20.27 -5.43 4.52
CA VAL A 79 -19.85 -6.83 4.52
C VAL A 79 -20.28 -7.36 5.90
N PRO A 80 -21.19 -8.34 5.96
CA PRO A 80 -21.58 -8.94 7.24
C PRO A 80 -20.30 -9.34 7.97
N TYR A 81 -20.16 -9.02 9.26
CA TYR A 81 -18.96 -9.26 10.09
C TYR A 81 -17.73 -8.35 9.86
N ARG A 82 -17.86 -7.24 9.12
CA ARG A 82 -16.82 -6.20 9.06
C ARG A 82 -17.36 -4.88 9.59
N VAL A 83 -17.46 -4.77 10.91
CA VAL A 83 -17.86 -3.51 11.52
C VAL A 83 -16.64 -2.59 11.56
N GLU A 84 -16.79 -1.38 11.01
CA GLU A 84 -15.78 -0.34 11.04
C GLU A 84 -15.35 0.06 12.47
N SER A 85 -16.17 -0.30 13.46
CA SER A 85 -15.90 -0.18 14.91
C SER A 85 -14.92 -1.23 15.48
N GLU A 86 -14.40 -2.15 14.68
CA GLU A 86 -13.46 -3.20 15.13
C GLU A 86 -11.99 -2.80 15.06
N ARG A 87 -11.69 -1.51 14.86
CA ARG A 87 -10.28 -1.09 14.83
C ARG A 87 -9.68 -1.16 16.20
N LYS A 88 -8.59 -1.90 16.27
CA LYS A 88 -7.93 -2.21 17.53
C LYS A 88 -6.44 -2.34 17.32
N ILE A 89 -5.72 -2.08 18.41
CA ILE A 89 -4.36 -2.52 18.58
C ILE A 89 -4.42 -3.85 19.32
N LEU A 90 -3.68 -4.85 18.82
CA LEU A 90 -3.42 -6.11 19.50
C LEU A 90 -1.97 -6.14 19.92
N TRP A 91 -1.67 -6.87 20.99
CA TRP A 91 -0.29 -7.07 21.44
C TRP A 91 -0.11 -8.42 22.14
N GLY A 92 1.14 -8.85 22.24
CA GLY A 92 1.51 -9.98 23.09
C GLY A 92 2.82 -10.64 22.70
N THR A 93 3.28 -11.51 23.58
CA THR A 93 4.46 -12.35 23.36
C THR A 93 4.12 -13.48 22.40
N ALA A 94 4.84 -13.57 21.28
CA ALA A 94 4.71 -14.67 20.34
C ALA A 94 5.53 -15.88 20.77
N GLY A 95 4.95 -17.08 20.61
CA GLY A 95 5.54 -18.34 21.03
C GLY A 95 5.13 -18.72 22.45
N LYS A 96 4.60 -19.94 22.63
CA LYS A 96 4.39 -20.49 23.98
C LYS A 96 5.76 -20.68 24.63
N ALA A 97 5.95 -20.16 25.83
CA ALA A 97 7.06 -20.50 26.72
C ALA A 97 8.46 -20.60 26.04
N GLY A 98 8.90 -19.56 25.33
CA GLY A 98 10.30 -19.40 24.93
C GLY A 98 10.71 -19.95 23.56
N GLU A 99 9.81 -20.57 22.78
CA GLU A 99 10.14 -21.01 21.41
C GLU A 99 10.43 -19.84 20.45
N ARG A 100 9.88 -18.65 20.75
CA ARG A 100 10.11 -17.43 19.98
C ARG A 100 10.37 -16.28 20.94
N ASP A 101 11.49 -15.61 20.74
CA ASP A 101 11.88 -14.40 21.46
C ASP A 101 11.32 -13.16 20.74
N TYR A 102 10.01 -12.94 20.84
CA TYR A 102 9.35 -11.88 20.10
C TYR A 102 8.12 -11.30 20.81
N GLU A 103 8.08 -9.98 20.96
CA GLU A 103 6.86 -9.23 21.29
C GLU A 103 6.26 -8.65 20.00
N ALA A 104 4.96 -8.84 19.80
CA ALA A 104 4.24 -8.39 18.62
C ALA A 104 3.20 -7.34 19.00
N ALA A 105 2.93 -6.42 18.05
CA ALA A 105 1.76 -5.58 18.07
C ALA A 105 1.25 -5.42 16.63
N GLU A 106 -0.07 -5.38 16.48
CA GLU A 106 -0.76 -5.24 15.19
C GLU A 106 -1.89 -4.23 15.31
N GLN A 107 -1.88 -3.24 14.42
CA GLN A 107 -3.04 -2.41 14.19
C GLN A 107 -3.98 -3.12 13.21
N VAL A 108 -5.10 -3.62 13.71
CA VAL A 108 -6.15 -4.17 12.85
C VAL A 108 -7.00 -3.01 12.32
N THR A 109 -6.88 -2.78 11.01
CA THR A 109 -7.70 -1.82 10.27
C THR A 109 -8.39 -2.55 9.12
N LYS A 110 -9.72 -2.40 9.06
CA LYS A 110 -10.51 -2.81 7.90
C LYS A 110 -10.82 -1.56 7.07
N LEU A 111 -10.28 -1.50 5.86
CA LEU A 111 -10.60 -0.50 4.85
C LEU A 111 -11.48 -1.13 3.78
N ALA A 112 -12.48 -0.38 3.33
CA ALA A 112 -13.26 -0.75 2.17
C ALA A 112 -12.86 0.19 1.03
N LEU A 113 -12.31 -0.34 -0.06
CA LEU A 113 -11.93 0.43 -1.23
C LEU A 113 -12.74 -0.09 -2.43
N ARG A 114 -13.35 0.82 -3.19
CA ARG A 114 -13.93 0.52 -4.50
C ARG A 114 -12.83 0.57 -5.58
N PRO A 115 -13.03 -0.07 -6.73
CA PRO A 115 -12.11 0.07 -7.86
C PRO A 115 -11.82 1.54 -8.17
N GLY A 116 -10.54 1.91 -8.22
CA GLY A 116 -10.08 3.28 -8.47
C GLY A 116 -9.99 4.18 -7.24
N GLU A 117 -10.41 3.73 -6.05
CA GLU A 117 -10.15 4.46 -4.80
C GLU A 117 -8.74 4.18 -4.27
N SER A 118 -8.17 5.15 -3.57
CA SER A 118 -6.87 5.04 -2.93
C SER A 118 -6.94 5.42 -1.46
N CYS A 119 -6.07 4.85 -0.64
CA CYS A 119 -5.89 5.23 0.76
C CYS A 119 -4.41 5.54 1.06
N SER A 120 -4.19 6.51 1.93
CA SER A 120 -2.91 6.71 2.59
C SER A 120 -2.95 6.09 3.98
N ILE A 121 -1.86 5.42 4.35
CA ILE A 121 -1.62 4.88 5.69
C ILE A 121 -0.31 5.52 6.18
N ARG A 122 -0.37 6.21 7.31
CA ARG A 122 0.80 6.79 7.96
C ARG A 122 0.93 6.26 9.39
N TRP A 123 2.09 5.68 9.66
CA TRP A 123 2.53 5.23 10.97
C TRP A 123 3.95 5.74 11.21
N PHE A 124 4.35 5.82 12.47
CA PHE A 124 5.72 6.20 12.83
C PHE A 124 6.36 5.11 13.69
N LEU A 125 7.66 4.98 13.55
CA LEU A 125 8.50 4.16 14.42
C LEU A 125 9.52 5.08 15.08
N ILE A 126 9.58 5.06 16.41
CA ILE A 126 10.44 5.97 17.19
C ILE A 126 11.33 5.13 18.09
N SER A 127 12.65 5.28 17.97
CA SER A 127 13.64 4.66 18.86
C SER A 127 14.35 5.72 19.69
N GLY A 128 14.62 5.42 20.96
CA GLY A 128 15.34 6.34 21.84
C GLY A 128 15.24 5.91 23.29
N THR A 129 15.36 6.89 24.20
CA THR A 129 15.04 6.68 25.62
C THR A 129 13.53 6.54 25.81
N PHE A 130 13.08 5.90 26.89
CA PHE A 130 11.66 5.75 27.16
C PHE A 130 10.95 7.12 27.29
N ALA A 131 11.59 8.09 27.95
CA ALA A 131 11.08 9.46 28.03
C ALA A 131 10.89 10.11 26.65
N ASP A 132 11.91 10.05 25.79
CA ASP A 132 11.85 10.64 24.45
C ASP A 132 10.78 9.97 23.60
N VAL A 133 10.75 8.64 23.64
CA VAL A 133 9.79 7.82 22.90
C VAL A 133 8.36 8.18 23.29
N ARG A 134 8.03 8.26 24.58
CA ARG A 134 6.68 8.65 25.04
C ARG A 134 6.31 10.05 24.58
N LYS A 135 7.23 11.02 24.74
CA LYS A 135 7.01 12.42 24.37
C LYS A 135 6.75 12.57 22.87
N VAL A 136 7.60 11.97 22.04
CA VAL A 136 7.49 12.07 20.58
C VAL A 136 6.30 11.27 20.05
N ALA A 137 6.04 10.08 20.61
CA ALA A 137 4.91 9.24 20.21
C ALA A 137 3.57 9.92 20.46
N SER A 138 3.38 10.52 21.64
CA SER A 138 2.17 11.28 21.96
C SER A 138 1.94 12.43 20.98
N ARG A 139 3.00 13.19 20.63
CA ARG A 139 2.91 14.26 19.62
C ARG A 139 2.54 13.73 18.23
N LEU A 140 3.20 12.65 17.80
CA LEU A 140 3.00 12.09 16.45
C LEU A 140 1.69 11.31 16.30
N SER A 141 1.03 10.94 17.40
CA SER A 141 -0.26 10.22 17.37
C SER A 141 -1.36 10.99 16.65
N ALA A 142 -1.32 12.33 16.70
CA ALA A 142 -2.26 13.18 15.94
C ALA A 142 -1.99 13.19 14.43
N HIS A 143 -0.81 12.75 13.99
CA HIS A 143 -0.38 12.74 12.59
C HIS A 143 -0.40 11.34 11.97
N ALA A 144 -0.49 10.29 12.79
CA ALA A 144 -0.68 8.93 12.34
C ALA A 144 -2.15 8.75 11.97
N GLU A 145 -2.40 8.40 10.71
CA GLU A 145 -3.75 8.40 10.16
C GLU A 145 -3.87 7.38 9.03
N ILE A 146 -5.10 6.95 8.81
CA ILE A 146 -5.50 6.20 7.63
C ILE A 146 -6.66 6.95 7.02
N LYS A 147 -6.51 7.41 5.78
CA LYS A 147 -7.55 8.20 5.10
C LYS A 147 -7.65 7.89 3.61
N PRO A 148 -8.85 8.04 3.02
CA PRO A 148 -8.99 8.08 1.58
C PRO A 148 -8.16 9.24 1.02
N ILE A 149 -7.57 9.02 -0.14
CA ILE A 149 -6.87 10.07 -0.88
C ILE A 149 -7.30 10.03 -2.34
N THR A 150 -7.24 11.19 -2.96
CA THR A 150 -7.40 11.34 -4.40
C THR A 150 -6.11 11.89 -4.98
N PHE A 151 -5.75 11.43 -6.16
CA PHE A 151 -4.59 11.93 -6.87
C PHE A 151 -5.01 12.96 -7.90
N ASP A 152 -4.21 14.02 -8.00
CA ASP A 152 -4.34 15.03 -9.04
C ASP A 152 -3.90 14.44 -10.40
N ALA A 153 -4.72 14.67 -11.42
CA ALA A 153 -4.41 14.32 -12.79
C ALA A 153 -3.32 15.20 -13.42
N ALA A 154 -2.94 16.32 -12.83
CA ALA A 154 -1.90 17.20 -13.37
C ALA A 154 -0.49 16.57 -13.29
N ALA A 155 -0.23 15.68 -12.33
CA ALA A 155 1.08 15.06 -12.17
C ALA A 155 1.34 14.05 -13.31
N ARG A 156 2.43 14.27 -14.06
CA ARG A 156 2.80 13.46 -15.23
C ARG A 156 4.10 12.70 -15.02
N GLN A 157 4.13 11.44 -15.46
CA GLN A 157 5.33 10.61 -15.52
C GLN A 157 5.88 10.62 -16.95
N PRO A 158 7.14 11.05 -17.13
CA PRO A 158 7.77 10.94 -18.43
C PRO A 158 8.20 9.54 -18.85
N VAL A 159 7.87 9.19 -20.10
CA VAL A 159 8.43 8.06 -20.85
C VAL A 159 9.12 8.55 -22.12
N SER A 160 10.34 8.08 -22.33
CA SER A 160 11.20 8.42 -23.47
C SER A 160 11.58 7.16 -24.26
N VAL A 161 12.00 7.37 -25.51
CA VAL A 161 12.63 6.35 -26.36
C VAL A 161 14.13 6.61 -26.42
N GLN A 162 14.90 5.59 -26.08
CA GLN A 162 16.35 5.57 -26.23
C GLN A 162 16.75 4.28 -26.94
N ASN A 163 17.48 4.40 -28.06
CA ASN A 163 17.92 3.24 -28.85
C ASN A 163 16.78 2.28 -29.22
N GLY A 164 15.61 2.83 -29.57
CA GLY A 164 14.41 2.05 -29.91
C GLY A 164 13.69 1.39 -28.73
N ARG A 165 14.09 1.66 -27.48
CA ARG A 165 13.49 1.09 -26.27
C ARG A 165 12.84 2.16 -25.40
N LEU A 166 11.74 1.82 -24.74
CA LEU A 166 11.08 2.67 -23.75
C LEU A 166 11.81 2.63 -22.42
N SER A 167 11.83 3.79 -21.74
CA SER A 167 12.33 3.96 -20.38
C SER A 167 11.64 5.13 -19.68
N THR A 168 11.55 5.07 -18.35
CA THR A 168 11.15 6.20 -17.49
C THR A 168 12.34 7.01 -16.97
N SER A 169 13.57 6.54 -17.22
CA SER A 169 14.80 7.23 -16.82
C SER A 169 15.06 8.46 -17.68
N ALA A 170 15.83 9.41 -17.13
CA ALA A 170 16.29 10.58 -17.88
C ALA A 170 17.20 10.15 -19.05
N GLY A 171 16.91 10.64 -20.25
CA GLY A 171 17.63 10.32 -21.48
C GLY A 171 16.69 9.94 -22.64
N GLY A 172 17.14 10.16 -23.87
CA GLY A 172 16.37 9.85 -25.07
C GLY A 172 15.31 10.89 -25.45
N LYS A 173 14.59 10.63 -26.54
CA LYS A 173 13.54 11.52 -27.06
C LYS A 173 12.23 11.20 -26.34
N ARG A 174 11.57 12.22 -25.79
CA ARG A 174 10.22 12.11 -25.20
C ARG A 174 9.26 11.40 -26.16
N TRP A 175 8.56 10.37 -25.70
CA TRP A 175 7.51 9.70 -26.48
C TRP A 175 6.10 10.02 -25.97
N SER A 176 5.91 10.02 -24.66
CA SER A 176 4.60 10.29 -24.07
C SER A 176 4.69 10.61 -22.58
N GLU A 177 3.61 11.16 -22.04
CA GLU A 177 3.43 11.33 -20.61
C GLU A 177 2.27 10.46 -20.12
N PHE A 178 2.50 9.78 -19.01
CA PHE A 178 1.46 9.03 -18.30
C PHE A 178 1.01 9.84 -17.08
N LEU A 179 -0.11 9.48 -16.49
CA LEU A 179 -0.42 9.95 -15.14
C LEU A 179 0.64 9.39 -14.18
N ALA A 180 1.18 10.23 -13.30
CA ALA A 180 2.18 9.79 -12.32
C ALA A 180 1.56 8.94 -11.19
N PHE A 181 0.26 9.09 -10.96
CA PHE A 181 -0.47 8.49 -9.85
C PHE A 181 -1.79 7.84 -10.31
N PRO A 182 -2.36 6.90 -9.52
CA PRO A 182 -3.61 6.23 -9.85
C PRO A 182 -4.81 7.15 -9.64
N VAL A 183 -5.04 8.06 -10.58
CA VAL A 183 -6.26 8.88 -10.63
C VAL A 183 -7.47 7.95 -10.83
N GLN A 184 -8.62 8.33 -10.28
CA GLN A 184 -9.85 7.56 -10.44
C GLN A 184 -10.14 7.25 -11.92
N GLY A 185 -10.47 5.99 -12.22
CA GLY A 185 -10.72 5.52 -13.59
C GLY A 185 -9.45 5.28 -14.42
N SER A 186 -8.26 5.42 -13.83
CA SER A 186 -7.00 5.01 -14.46
C SER A 186 -6.55 3.61 -14.03
N VAL A 187 -5.72 2.99 -14.86
CA VAL A 187 -5.09 1.68 -14.62
C VAL A 187 -3.59 1.77 -14.82
N PRO A 188 -2.77 0.97 -14.10
CA PRO A 188 -1.33 0.96 -14.29
C PRO A 188 -0.97 0.41 -15.66
N VAL A 189 0.07 0.98 -16.27
CA VAL A 189 0.63 0.52 -17.53
C VAL A 189 2.08 0.11 -17.31
N PHE A 190 2.36 -1.15 -17.56
CA PHE A 190 3.66 -1.77 -17.36
C PHE A 190 4.42 -1.87 -18.67
N LEU A 191 5.75 -1.81 -18.54
CA LEU A 191 6.68 -2.21 -19.57
C LEU A 191 7.27 -3.56 -19.17
N LEU A 192 7.02 -4.57 -19.99
CA LEU A 192 7.63 -5.88 -19.87
C LEU A 192 8.61 -6.12 -21.02
N GLU A 193 9.50 -7.09 -20.85
CA GLU A 193 10.33 -7.64 -21.91
C GLU A 193 10.06 -9.13 -22.06
N ASP A 194 9.79 -9.57 -23.29
CA ASP A 194 9.86 -10.99 -23.62
C ASP A 194 11.31 -11.37 -23.89
N LYS A 195 11.98 -11.96 -22.91
CA LYS A 195 13.40 -12.30 -22.98
C LYS A 195 13.74 -13.35 -24.03
N ARG A 196 12.73 -14.02 -24.60
CA ARG A 196 12.93 -14.97 -25.71
C ARG A 196 13.20 -14.25 -27.02
N SER A 197 12.61 -13.07 -27.20
CA SER A 197 12.73 -12.26 -28.43
C SER A 197 13.45 -10.93 -28.22
N GLY A 198 13.68 -10.51 -26.97
CA GLY A 198 14.19 -9.18 -26.62
C GLY A 198 13.17 -8.05 -26.83
N GLN A 199 11.92 -8.39 -27.16
CA GLN A 199 10.88 -7.42 -27.51
C GLN A 199 10.24 -6.82 -26.26
N GLN A 200 10.11 -5.50 -26.23
CA GLN A 200 9.35 -4.79 -25.22
C GLN A 200 7.83 -4.85 -25.48
N VAL A 201 7.08 -4.95 -24.40
CA VAL A 201 5.61 -5.08 -24.40
C VAL A 201 5.01 -4.06 -23.43
N VAL A 202 4.14 -3.20 -23.96
CA VAL A 202 3.33 -2.28 -23.16
C VAL A 202 2.00 -2.95 -22.83
N THR A 203 1.64 -3.05 -21.54
CA THR A 203 0.49 -3.84 -21.08
C THR A 203 -0.12 -3.26 -19.80
N ALA A 204 -1.43 -3.45 -19.60
CA ALA A 204 -2.08 -3.24 -18.30
C ALA A 204 -2.25 -4.54 -17.49
N ASP A 205 -1.87 -5.68 -18.08
CA ASP A 205 -1.79 -6.98 -17.42
C ASP A 205 -0.32 -7.28 -17.11
N ILE A 206 0.06 -7.18 -15.83
CA ILE A 206 1.42 -7.48 -15.35
C ILE A 206 1.82 -8.94 -15.61
N TYR A 207 0.87 -9.82 -15.87
CA TYR A 207 1.09 -11.23 -16.19
C TYR A 207 0.89 -11.56 -17.67
N ALA A 208 0.90 -10.55 -18.55
CA ALA A 208 0.70 -10.74 -20.00
C ALA A 208 1.69 -11.71 -20.67
N LEU A 209 2.88 -11.88 -20.10
CA LEU A 209 3.92 -12.81 -20.57
C LEU A 209 4.06 -14.07 -19.71
N ALA A 210 3.28 -14.17 -18.63
CA ALA A 210 3.36 -15.29 -17.72
C ALA A 210 2.81 -16.55 -18.38
N PRO A 211 3.55 -17.67 -18.35
CA PRO A 211 2.99 -18.97 -18.67
C PRO A 211 1.79 -19.24 -17.77
N ARG A 212 0.75 -19.82 -18.37
CA ARG A 212 -0.49 -20.18 -17.69
C ARG A 212 -0.68 -21.69 -17.81
N GLU A 213 -1.14 -22.31 -16.74
CA GLU A 213 -1.54 -23.72 -16.75
C GLU A 213 -2.88 -23.87 -16.03
N PRO A 214 -3.71 -24.85 -16.42
CA PRO A 214 -4.94 -25.15 -15.70
C PRO A 214 -4.65 -25.44 -14.22
N PHE A 215 -5.45 -24.85 -13.34
CA PHE A 215 -5.44 -25.17 -11.92
C PHE A 215 -6.17 -26.50 -11.72
N ALA A 216 -5.46 -27.51 -11.21
CA ALA A 216 -6.09 -28.75 -10.77
C ALA A 216 -6.85 -28.48 -9.47
N ASN A 217 -8.19 -28.52 -9.54
CA ASN A 217 -9.04 -28.33 -8.36
C ASN A 217 -8.75 -29.43 -7.32
N PRO A 218 -8.24 -29.10 -6.13
CA PRO A 218 -7.87 -30.10 -5.13
C PRO A 218 -9.07 -30.66 -4.37
N LEU A 219 -10.26 -30.07 -4.55
CA LEU A 219 -11.46 -30.47 -3.83
C LEU A 219 -12.15 -31.66 -4.51
N PRO A 220 -12.78 -32.56 -3.74
CA PRO A 220 -13.73 -33.53 -4.27
C PRO A 220 -14.92 -32.84 -4.98
N LYS A 221 -15.49 -33.48 -6.01
CA LYS A 221 -16.58 -32.92 -6.83
C LYS A 221 -17.85 -32.60 -6.03
N ASP A 222 -18.08 -33.31 -4.94
CA ASP A 222 -19.20 -33.17 -4.02
C ASP A 222 -18.97 -32.10 -2.93
N HIS A 223 -17.76 -31.53 -2.85
CA HIS A 223 -17.48 -30.46 -1.90
C HIS A 223 -18.24 -29.17 -2.29
N PRO A 224 -18.89 -28.45 -1.35
CA PRO A 224 -19.69 -27.25 -1.66
C PRO A 224 -18.93 -26.15 -2.41
N GLU A 225 -17.64 -25.97 -2.11
CA GLU A 225 -16.78 -25.00 -2.79
C GLU A 225 -16.17 -25.51 -4.11
N TYR A 226 -16.38 -26.77 -4.53
CA TYR A 226 -15.79 -27.31 -5.76
C TYR A 226 -16.04 -26.42 -6.99
N PRO A 227 -17.28 -25.95 -7.27
CA PRO A 227 -17.54 -25.09 -8.44
C PRO A 227 -16.75 -23.78 -8.42
N ARG A 228 -16.50 -23.23 -7.22
CA ARG A 228 -15.75 -21.97 -7.07
C ARG A 228 -14.31 -22.09 -7.57
N TYR A 229 -13.72 -23.27 -7.46
CA TYR A 229 -12.32 -23.53 -7.80
C TYR A 229 -12.14 -24.20 -9.17
N GLN A 230 -13.21 -24.42 -9.92
CA GLN A 230 -13.12 -24.92 -11.29
C GLN A 230 -12.71 -23.85 -12.31
N ASP A 231 -12.14 -24.33 -13.42
CA ASP A 231 -11.77 -23.52 -14.60
C ASP A 231 -10.83 -22.34 -14.29
N ARG A 232 -10.02 -22.50 -13.24
CA ARG A 232 -9.01 -21.52 -12.86
C ARG A 232 -7.70 -21.76 -13.59
N MET A 233 -6.92 -20.70 -13.72
CA MET A 233 -5.57 -20.75 -14.28
C MET A 233 -4.56 -20.38 -13.20
N VAL A 234 -3.46 -21.12 -13.14
CA VAL A 234 -2.27 -20.76 -12.38
C VAL A 234 -1.35 -19.96 -13.30
N TYR A 235 -0.93 -18.80 -12.84
CA TYR A 235 0.07 -17.98 -13.50
C TYR A 235 1.44 -18.29 -12.90
N LYS A 236 2.47 -18.35 -13.73
CA LYS A 236 3.87 -18.46 -13.30
C LYS A 236 4.57 -17.10 -13.45
N PRO A 237 4.37 -16.15 -12.51
CA PRO A 237 4.86 -14.79 -12.66
C PRO A 237 6.39 -14.69 -12.62
N TYR A 238 7.08 -15.64 -12.01
CA TYR A 238 8.55 -15.64 -11.92
C TYR A 238 9.23 -16.45 -13.02
N ALA A 239 8.54 -16.69 -14.14
CA ALA A 239 9.14 -17.41 -15.26
C ALA A 239 10.30 -16.61 -15.87
N ARG A 240 11.42 -17.30 -16.17
CA ARG A 240 12.68 -16.67 -16.62
C ARG A 240 12.56 -15.91 -17.94
N ASN A 241 11.50 -16.15 -18.72
CA ASN A 241 11.24 -15.50 -19.99
C ASN A 241 10.65 -14.08 -19.87
N ILE A 242 10.38 -13.60 -18.64
CA ILE A 242 9.78 -12.29 -18.39
C ILE A 242 10.83 -11.33 -17.82
N GLY A 243 10.94 -10.15 -18.42
CA GLY A 243 11.56 -8.96 -17.82
C GLY A 243 10.47 -8.04 -17.29
N TYR A 244 10.52 -7.73 -15.99
CA TYR A 244 9.66 -6.72 -15.36
C TYR A 244 10.43 -5.41 -15.35
N GLU A 245 10.33 -4.64 -16.44
CA GLU A 245 11.22 -3.50 -16.66
C GLU A 245 10.78 -2.27 -15.88
N ASN A 246 9.50 -1.90 -15.96
CA ASN A 246 9.04 -0.64 -15.37
C ASN A 246 7.52 -0.52 -15.20
N LEU A 247 7.10 0.37 -14.30
CA LEU A 247 5.78 1.00 -14.33
C LEU A 247 5.92 2.29 -15.15
N LEU A 248 5.31 2.35 -16.33
CA LEU A 248 5.34 3.55 -17.19
C LEU A 248 4.51 4.70 -16.60
N GLY A 249 3.53 4.36 -15.76
CA GLY A 249 2.61 5.27 -15.10
C GLY A 249 1.19 4.71 -15.20
N TYR A 250 0.20 5.59 -15.19
CA TYR A 250 -1.21 5.24 -15.30
C TYR A 250 -1.86 5.86 -16.54
N ALA A 251 -2.85 5.18 -17.09
CA ALA A 251 -3.63 5.63 -18.24
C ALA A 251 -5.11 5.49 -17.96
N TYR A 252 -5.95 6.35 -18.53
CA TYR A 252 -7.40 6.26 -18.33
C TYR A 252 -7.96 5.02 -19.04
N ALA A 253 -8.76 4.23 -18.31
CA ALA A 253 -9.47 3.07 -18.86
C ALA A 253 -10.59 3.48 -19.81
N GLN A 254 -11.18 4.65 -19.60
CA GLN A 254 -12.18 5.26 -20.45
C GLN A 254 -11.72 6.65 -20.89
N LYS A 255 -12.20 7.13 -22.03
CA LYS A 255 -11.91 8.51 -22.46
C LYS A 255 -12.55 9.47 -21.45
N PRO A 256 -11.78 10.34 -20.77
CA PRO A 256 -12.37 11.36 -19.90
C PRO A 256 -13.24 12.33 -20.73
N ALA A 257 -14.26 12.90 -20.08
CA ALA A 257 -15.15 13.88 -20.71
C ALA A 257 -14.40 15.16 -21.06
N ASP A 258 -13.48 15.56 -20.17
CA ASP A 258 -12.70 16.79 -20.27
C ASP A 258 -11.22 16.48 -20.51
N GLY A 259 -10.55 17.39 -21.22
CA GLY A 259 -9.11 17.35 -21.45
C GLY A 259 -8.70 16.69 -22.77
N SER A 260 -7.55 17.15 -23.27
CA SER A 260 -6.93 16.57 -24.45
C SER A 260 -6.30 15.22 -24.09
N VAL A 261 -6.79 14.15 -24.73
CA VAL A 261 -6.29 12.78 -24.55
C VAL A 261 -6.12 12.08 -25.90
N ARG A 262 -5.23 11.08 -25.94
CA ARG A 262 -4.98 10.23 -27.11
C ARG A 262 -4.93 8.76 -26.73
N ARG A 263 -5.25 7.87 -27.66
CA ARG A 263 -5.05 6.44 -27.43
C ARG A 263 -3.56 6.12 -27.33
N ILE A 264 -3.23 5.14 -26.50
CA ILE A 264 -1.86 4.65 -26.41
C ILE A 264 -1.45 3.98 -27.73
N GLN A 265 -0.31 4.41 -28.26
CA GLN A 265 0.30 3.86 -29.47
C GLN A 265 1.82 3.84 -29.24
N PRO A 266 2.40 2.66 -28.96
CA PRO A 266 3.84 2.56 -28.73
C PRO A 266 4.62 2.86 -30.01
N PRO A 267 5.89 3.29 -29.91
CA PRO A 267 6.77 3.42 -31.06
C PRO A 267 6.93 2.09 -31.81
N ALA A 268 7.35 2.18 -33.08
CA ALA A 268 7.63 1.00 -33.90
C ALA A 268 8.62 0.06 -33.22
N GLY A 269 8.38 -1.25 -33.33
CA GLY A 269 9.20 -2.31 -32.71
C GLY A 269 8.78 -2.70 -31.29
N ILE A 270 7.96 -1.89 -30.61
CA ILE A 270 7.40 -2.20 -29.29
C ILE A 270 5.98 -2.74 -29.46
N ARG A 271 5.69 -3.86 -28.79
CA ARG A 271 4.39 -4.52 -28.87
C ARG A 271 3.40 -3.86 -27.92
N LEU A 272 2.18 -3.62 -28.38
CA LEU A 272 1.04 -3.27 -27.53
C LEU A 272 0.24 -4.52 -27.20
N HIS A 273 0.07 -4.82 -25.92
CA HIS A 273 -0.80 -5.91 -25.47
C HIS A 273 -2.28 -5.48 -25.52
N GLU A 274 -3.20 -6.43 -25.75
CA GLU A 274 -4.63 -6.15 -25.88
C GLU A 274 -5.22 -5.44 -24.65
N SER A 275 -4.72 -5.76 -23.44
CA SER A 275 -5.16 -5.11 -22.19
C SER A 275 -4.82 -3.61 -22.13
N ALA A 276 -3.89 -3.14 -22.95
CA ALA A 276 -3.54 -1.73 -23.06
C ALA A 276 -4.14 -1.05 -24.30
N ALA A 277 -4.64 -1.79 -25.29
CA ALA A 277 -5.04 -1.24 -26.60
C ALA A 277 -6.17 -0.19 -26.52
N GLY A 278 -7.03 -0.27 -25.50
CA GLY A 278 -8.14 0.66 -25.28
C GLY A 278 -7.82 1.87 -24.41
N LEU A 279 -6.59 2.00 -23.90
CA LEU A 279 -6.25 3.00 -22.89
C LEU A 279 -5.93 4.37 -23.49
N TRP A 280 -6.21 5.41 -22.68
CA TRP A 280 -6.02 6.81 -23.06
C TRP A 280 -4.95 7.47 -22.22
N LEU A 281 -4.01 8.11 -22.91
CA LEU A 281 -2.97 8.95 -22.32
C LEU A 281 -3.38 10.42 -22.39
N PRO A 282 -2.95 11.23 -21.43
CA PRO A 282 -2.94 12.69 -21.58
C PRO A 282 -2.26 13.09 -22.90
N ALA A 283 -2.83 14.08 -23.59
CA ALA A 283 -2.13 14.71 -24.70
C ALA A 283 -0.88 15.44 -24.17
N GLU A 284 0.17 15.50 -24.98
CA GLU A 284 1.41 16.18 -24.60
C GLU A 284 1.15 17.66 -24.37
N ILE A 285 1.68 18.19 -23.27
CA ILE A 285 1.80 19.63 -23.09
C ILE A 285 2.82 20.11 -24.15
N PRO A 286 2.51 21.13 -24.97
CA PRO A 286 3.46 21.68 -25.92
C PRO A 286 4.78 21.97 -25.21
N SER A 287 5.88 21.52 -25.81
CA SER A 287 7.24 21.75 -25.32
C SER A 287 7.52 23.26 -25.23
N GLY A 288 7.22 23.87 -24.08
CA GLY A 288 7.29 25.31 -23.88
C GLY A 288 7.22 25.75 -22.42
N GLU A 289 6.61 24.98 -21.53
CA GLU A 289 6.61 25.27 -20.09
C GLU A 289 7.17 24.08 -19.32
N GLY A 290 8.38 24.25 -18.78
CA GLY A 290 8.96 23.34 -17.82
C GLY A 290 8.11 23.32 -16.56
N ALA A 291 7.15 22.40 -16.47
CA ALA A 291 6.55 22.04 -15.21
C ALA A 291 7.66 21.45 -14.34
N LYS A 292 8.18 22.26 -13.40
CA LYS A 292 9.04 21.78 -12.32
C LYS A 292 8.30 20.59 -11.66
N PRO A 293 8.98 19.48 -11.37
CA PRO A 293 8.37 18.42 -10.58
C PRO A 293 7.98 19.00 -9.23
N GLY A 294 6.69 19.31 -9.07
CA GLY A 294 6.09 19.63 -7.81
C GLY A 294 6.12 18.37 -6.96
N LEU A 295 7.20 18.20 -6.18
CA LEU A 295 7.10 17.49 -4.92
C LEU A 295 5.97 18.16 -4.15
N VAL A 296 4.80 17.51 -4.12
CA VAL A 296 3.75 17.84 -3.16
C VAL A 296 4.35 17.53 -1.80
N SER A 297 4.97 18.55 -1.22
CA SER A 297 5.43 18.60 0.14
C SER A 297 4.20 18.66 1.05
N GLY A 298 3.55 17.51 1.21
CA GLY A 298 2.68 17.24 2.35
C GLY A 298 3.49 16.90 3.61
N GLN A 299 4.68 17.47 3.77
CA GLN A 299 5.39 17.48 5.04
C GLN A 299 4.77 18.59 5.89
N PRO A 300 4.06 18.31 6.99
CA PRO A 300 4.04 19.27 8.07
C PRO A 300 5.49 19.44 8.50
N GLN A 301 6.00 20.67 8.39
CA GLN A 301 7.27 21.05 9.01
C GLN A 301 7.13 20.76 10.51
N ALA A 302 7.63 19.61 10.95
CA ALA A 302 8.03 19.45 12.33
C ALA A 302 9.32 20.26 12.48
N GLN A 303 9.20 21.52 12.87
CA GLN A 303 10.34 22.24 13.43
C GLN A 303 10.73 21.56 14.76
N PRO A 304 12.04 21.49 15.08
CA PRO A 304 12.57 20.79 16.24
C PRO A 304 11.96 21.29 17.56
#